data_AF-A0A8H6NCN1-F1
#
_entry.id   AF-A0A8H6NCN1-F1
#
_cell.length_a   1.000
_cell.length_b   1.000
_cell.length_c   1.000
_cell.angle_alpha   90.00
_cell.angle_beta   90.00
_cell.angle_gamma   90.00
#
_symmetry.space_group_name_H-M   'P 1'
#
loop_
_entity.id
_entity.type
_entity.pdbx_description
1 polymer ?
#
loop_
_entity_poly.entity_id
_entity_poly.type
_entity_poly.pdbx_seq_one_letter_code
_entity_poly.pdbx_strand_id
1 'polypeptide(L)'
;MVRLPFSPRYGATSTPILAAAGFITLTIIYLLRYSGQITPFTSGNFSFRTSKVSGLNLDAINRTAQYFVDYPLGAPYKKVFGELGHRTQVLRSWVEALEEEDGKRGRRLVGAEREFLAGQVERVAASLFPYLQSPPRNPASQSPLADLRSSFRGDGTLVRQQQSIVEEEGEASGAAVDAARTSDRNHQANKPRNAGIVIPTGAKTLRFACHLVASLTRVHRTTLPIQVVYAGDEDLTQEDRDVITEAAGEGRLEFLDILTVFNDTTLRLAEGGWAIKPFAALGSRFEEVILLDADAVLIQPPERFLQQRSYRDKGTLLFHDRLLWKGQFPERREWYHETLKHPGPELQKSLVWTEGYAEEGDSGVVVLNKGRSDVLLGLLHIGWQNSHAVRNAWTYRVTYGDKETWWLGLEATGSRACRRT
;
A
#
# COMPACT_ATOMS: atom_id res chain seq x y z
N MET A 1 50.04 16.88 60.85
CA MET A 1 48.85 17.67 61.25
C MET A 1 47.91 17.69 60.08
N VAL A 2 46.87 16.85 60.02
CA VAL A 2 45.62 17.07 59.24
C VAL A 2 44.59 16.03 59.71
N ARG A 3 43.35 16.52 59.79
CA ARG A 3 42.12 15.98 60.38
C ARG A 3 41.46 14.88 59.54
N LEU A 4 40.84 13.90 60.21
CA LEU A 4 39.53 13.36 59.81
C LEU A 4 38.46 14.41 60.19
N PRO A 5 37.34 14.60 59.44
CA PRO A 5 36.31 13.56 59.37
C PRO A 5 35.36 13.56 58.13
N PHE A 6 34.42 12.59 58.16
CA PHE A 6 33.13 12.45 57.45
C PHE A 6 33.05 11.82 56.05
N SER A 7 32.41 10.63 56.04
CA SER A 7 31.73 9.98 54.91
C SER A 7 30.38 10.65 54.58
N PRO A 8 29.74 10.33 53.43
CA PRO A 8 28.87 9.14 53.40
C PRO A 8 28.91 8.29 52.12
N ARG A 9 28.97 6.97 52.36
CA ARG A 9 28.20 5.85 51.77
C ARG A 9 28.30 5.56 50.26
N TYR A 10 29.11 4.55 49.94
CA TYR A 10 28.92 3.63 48.81
C TYR A 10 27.89 2.55 49.15
N GLY A 11 27.01 2.23 48.19
CA GLY A 11 27.02 0.92 47.53
C GLY A 11 26.24 -0.27 48.12
N ALA A 12 25.26 -0.71 47.32
CA ALA A 12 24.87 -2.10 47.04
C ALA A 12 24.14 -2.93 48.11
N THR A 13 22.91 -3.33 47.80
CA THR A 13 22.31 -4.66 48.10
C THR A 13 20.89 -4.74 47.52
N SER A 14 20.74 -5.22 46.28
CA SER A 14 19.44 -5.71 45.77
C SER A 14 19.50 -6.46 44.43
N THR A 15 20.62 -6.43 43.70
CA THR A 15 20.74 -7.10 42.40
C THR A 15 20.70 -8.65 42.42
N PRO A 16 21.24 -9.40 43.40
CA PRO A 16 21.22 -10.86 43.32
C PRO A 16 19.84 -11.48 43.63
N ILE A 17 19.01 -10.81 44.44
CA ILE A 17 17.69 -11.31 44.84
C ILE A 17 16.69 -11.17 43.68
N LEU A 18 16.74 -10.06 42.94
CA LEU A 18 15.89 -9.84 41.77
C LEU A 18 16.28 -10.76 40.59
N ALA A 19 17.58 -11.01 40.39
CA ALA A 19 18.05 -11.94 39.37
C ALA A 19 17.65 -13.40 39.70
N ALA A 20 17.77 -13.80 40.97
CA ALA A 20 17.33 -15.13 41.42
C ALA A 20 15.82 -15.31 41.30
N ALA A 21 15.02 -14.30 41.66
CA ALA A 21 13.56 -14.31 41.49
C ALA A 21 13.17 -14.43 40.01
N GLY A 22 13.82 -13.66 39.12
CA GLY A 22 13.59 -13.76 37.67
C GLY A 22 13.90 -15.14 37.11
N PHE A 23 15.01 -15.76 37.52
CA PHE A 23 15.41 -17.09 37.06
C PHE A 23 14.46 -18.19 37.56
N ILE A 24 14.03 -18.12 38.82
CA ILE A 24 13.04 -19.05 39.39
C ILE A 24 11.71 -18.92 38.64
N THR A 25 11.29 -17.69 38.33
CA THR A 25 10.02 -17.45 37.63
C THR A 25 10.06 -17.99 36.20
N LEU A 26 11.14 -17.77 35.47
CA LEU A 26 11.35 -18.32 34.12
C LEU A 26 11.46 -19.85 34.12
N THR A 27 12.08 -20.43 35.15
CA THR A 27 12.21 -21.89 35.30
C THR A 27 10.87 -22.53 35.62
N ILE A 28 10.04 -21.91 36.47
CA ILE A 28 8.68 -22.37 36.76
C ILE A 28 7.81 -22.30 35.50
N ILE A 29 7.87 -21.20 34.74
CA ILE A 29 7.14 -21.07 33.47
C ILE A 29 7.58 -22.14 32.45
N TYR A 30 8.88 -22.43 32.38
CA TYR A 30 9.42 -23.47 31.50
C TYR A 30 8.95 -24.87 31.92
N LEU A 31 8.99 -25.19 33.22
CA LEU A 31 8.54 -26.49 33.75
C LEU A 31 7.02 -26.68 33.61
N LEU A 32 6.24 -25.63 33.83
CA LEU A 32 4.78 -25.65 33.63
C LEU A 32 4.39 -25.75 32.15
N ARG A 33 5.23 -25.26 31.23
CA ARG A 33 5.08 -25.52 29.78
C ARG A 33 5.44 -26.96 29.43
N TYR A 34 6.53 -27.49 29.98
CA TYR A 34 6.98 -28.86 29.71
C TYR A 34 6.01 -29.91 30.23
N SER A 35 5.35 -29.66 31.38
CA SER A 35 4.35 -30.55 31.97
C SER A 35 2.95 -30.41 31.36
N GLY A 36 2.77 -29.56 30.35
CA GLY A 36 1.48 -29.35 29.68
C GLY A 36 0.42 -28.62 30.52
N GLN A 37 0.79 -28.06 31.67
CA GLN A 37 -0.12 -27.31 32.54
C GLN A 37 -0.37 -25.87 32.07
N ILE A 38 0.52 -25.33 31.22
CA ILE A 38 0.30 -24.07 30.48
C ILE A 38 0.23 -24.43 29.00
N THR A 39 -0.97 -24.43 28.44
CA THR A 39 -1.16 -24.46 26.98
C THR A 39 -0.60 -23.17 26.36
N PRO A 40 -0.01 -23.20 25.15
CA PRO A 40 0.33 -21.97 24.44
C PRO A 40 -0.92 -21.09 24.40
N PHE A 41 -0.74 -19.76 24.45
CA PHE A 41 -1.77 -18.85 23.97
C PHE A 41 -2.07 -19.27 22.53
N THR A 42 -3.07 -20.13 22.35
CA THR A 42 -3.87 -20.16 21.15
C THR A 42 -4.33 -18.72 21.03
N SER A 43 -3.85 -18.03 19.99
CA SER A 43 -4.44 -16.79 19.56
C SER A 43 -5.94 -17.05 19.51
N GLY A 44 -6.66 -16.55 20.51
CA GLY A 44 -8.10 -16.52 20.46
C GLY A 44 -8.42 -15.89 19.13
N ASN A 45 -9.26 -16.55 18.33
CA ASN A 45 -9.81 -15.97 17.13
C ASN A 45 -10.42 -14.61 17.52
N PHE A 46 -9.63 -13.54 17.43
CA PHE A 46 -10.11 -12.17 17.44
C PHE A 46 -10.69 -11.93 16.05
N SER A 47 -11.76 -12.67 15.76
CA SER A 47 -12.72 -12.24 14.78
C SER A 47 -13.41 -11.05 15.41
N PHE A 48 -13.12 -9.85 14.90
CA PHE A 48 -14.08 -8.76 14.98
C PHE A 48 -15.33 -9.22 14.22
N ARG A 49 -16.20 -9.99 14.89
CA ARG A 49 -17.62 -9.94 14.59
C ARG A 49 -17.97 -8.47 14.65
N THR A 50 -18.57 -7.97 13.57
CA THR A 50 -19.18 -6.64 13.52
C THR A 50 -20.25 -6.57 14.60
N SER A 51 -19.82 -6.14 15.78
CA SER A 51 -20.65 -6.00 16.96
C SER A 51 -21.54 -4.78 16.72
N LYS A 52 -22.86 -5.02 16.61
CA LYS A 52 -23.92 -4.02 16.75
C LYS A 52 -24.05 -3.53 18.20
N VAL A 53 -22.95 -3.04 18.79
CA VAL A 53 -22.95 -2.37 20.11
C VAL A 53 -22.12 -1.10 20.00
N SER A 54 -22.67 -0.03 20.58
CA SER A 54 -22.31 1.39 20.54
C SER A 54 -20.85 1.73 20.89
N GLY A 55 -20.27 2.66 20.11
CA GLY A 55 -19.01 3.36 20.40
C GLY A 55 -17.74 2.60 20.01
N LEU A 56 -16.78 3.29 19.38
CA LEU A 56 -15.41 2.79 19.28
C LEU A 56 -14.80 2.72 20.68
N ASN A 57 -14.13 1.64 21.03
CA ASN A 57 -13.36 1.59 22.27
C ASN A 57 -12.05 2.38 22.07
N LEU A 58 -12.11 3.69 22.31
CA LEU A 58 -11.00 4.63 22.09
C LEU A 58 -9.76 4.25 22.91
N ASP A 59 -9.93 3.74 24.12
CA ASP A 59 -8.83 3.27 24.97
C ASP A 59 -8.13 2.06 24.35
N ALA A 60 -8.89 1.09 23.83
CA ALA A 60 -8.31 -0.06 23.14
C ALA A 60 -7.58 0.35 21.87
N ILE A 61 -8.13 1.28 21.09
CA ILE A 61 -7.48 1.85 19.90
C ILE A 61 -6.18 2.55 20.30
N ASN A 62 -6.21 3.40 21.34
CA ASN A 62 -5.02 4.10 21.81
C ASN A 62 -3.92 3.13 22.24
N ARG A 63 -4.26 2.12 23.05
CA ARG A 63 -3.30 1.11 23.51
C ARG A 63 -2.73 0.28 22.37
N THR A 64 -3.56 -0.06 21.38
CA THR A 64 -3.12 -0.80 20.18
C THR A 64 -2.18 0.05 19.33
N ALA A 65 -2.55 1.31 19.09
CA ALA A 65 -1.72 2.25 18.34
C ALA A 65 -0.38 2.51 19.06
N GLN A 66 -0.42 2.70 20.38
CA GLN A 66 0.77 2.84 21.21
C GLN A 66 1.69 1.62 21.08
N TYR A 67 1.13 0.41 21.20
CA TYR A 67 1.90 -0.82 21.03
C TYR A 67 2.56 -0.92 19.64
N PHE A 68 1.83 -0.62 18.56
CA PHE A 68 2.42 -0.68 17.21
C PHE A 68 3.58 0.31 17.02
N VAL A 69 3.47 1.48 17.63
CA VAL A 69 4.47 2.56 17.54
C VAL A 69 5.68 2.27 18.43
N ASP A 70 5.47 1.76 19.64
CA ASP A 70 6.56 1.44 20.58
C ASP A 70 7.35 0.20 20.16
N TYR A 71 6.72 -0.71 19.42
CA TYR A 71 7.31 -1.95 18.92
C TYR A 71 7.25 -2.00 17.39
N PRO A 72 7.98 -1.13 16.66
CA PRO A 72 7.97 -1.11 15.21
C PRO A 72 8.57 -2.39 14.64
N LEU A 73 8.06 -2.84 13.49
CA LEU A 73 8.56 -4.02 12.80
C LEU A 73 9.82 -3.68 12.00
N GLY A 74 10.89 -4.44 12.22
CA GLY A 74 12.19 -4.21 11.61
C GLY A 74 12.95 -5.50 11.31
N ALA A 75 14.24 -5.38 11.04
CA ALA A 75 15.10 -6.54 10.81
C ALA A 75 15.15 -7.47 12.06
N PRO A 76 15.24 -8.81 11.88
CA PRO A 76 15.31 -9.55 10.63
C PRO A 76 13.95 -9.66 9.93
N TYR A 77 13.86 -9.14 8.70
CA TYR A 77 12.58 -8.96 8.03
C TYR A 77 11.83 -10.26 7.69
N LYS A 78 12.53 -11.38 7.47
CA LYS A 78 11.94 -12.70 7.14
C LYS A 78 10.71 -13.05 8.01
N LYS A 79 10.73 -12.69 9.29
CA LYS A 79 9.75 -13.11 10.30
C LYS A 79 8.59 -12.14 10.51
N VAL A 80 8.64 -10.93 9.95
CA VAL A 80 7.68 -9.86 10.30
C VAL A 80 6.62 -9.58 9.24
N PHE A 81 6.69 -10.22 8.06
CA PHE A 81 5.71 -10.02 6.97
C PHE A 81 4.29 -10.38 7.42
N GLY A 82 4.13 -11.55 8.07
CA GLY A 82 2.82 -11.97 8.56
C GLY A 82 2.28 -11.02 9.61
N GLU A 83 3.10 -10.60 10.57
CA GLU A 83 2.69 -9.65 11.60
C GLU A 83 2.33 -8.28 11.00
N LEU A 84 3.14 -7.76 10.06
CA LEU A 84 2.84 -6.52 9.36
C LEU A 84 1.48 -6.60 8.68
N GLY A 85 1.19 -7.69 7.95
CA GLY A 85 -0.12 -7.93 7.34
C GLY A 85 -1.28 -7.85 8.34
N HIS A 86 -1.15 -8.46 9.51
CA HIS A 86 -2.17 -8.37 10.56
C HIS A 86 -2.31 -6.96 11.14
N ARG A 87 -1.20 -6.26 11.40
CA ARG A 87 -1.24 -4.85 11.86
C ARG A 87 -1.88 -3.93 10.82
N THR A 88 -1.63 -4.19 9.54
CA THR A 88 -2.27 -3.48 8.42
C THR A 88 -3.77 -3.78 8.33
N GLN A 89 -4.22 -5.00 8.63
CA GLN A 89 -5.66 -5.33 8.72
C GLN A 89 -6.36 -4.53 9.84
N VAL A 90 -5.71 -4.36 10.99
CA VAL A 90 -6.21 -3.51 12.07
C VAL A 90 -6.29 -2.05 11.60
N LEU A 91 -5.23 -1.52 11.00
CA LEU A 91 -5.21 -0.17 10.42
C LEU A 91 -6.34 0.02 9.39
N ARG A 92 -6.57 -0.97 8.51
CA ARG A 92 -7.68 -0.94 7.54
C ARG A 92 -9.04 -0.80 8.24
N SER A 93 -9.28 -1.56 9.31
CA SER A 93 -10.56 -1.48 10.03
C SER A 93 -10.83 -0.09 10.60
N TRP A 94 -9.79 0.63 11.01
CA TRP A 94 -9.89 2.02 11.48
C TRP A 94 -10.12 3.00 10.34
N VAL A 95 -9.47 2.78 9.20
CA VAL A 95 -9.72 3.55 7.97
C VAL A 95 -11.17 3.38 7.50
N GLU A 96 -11.68 2.15 7.49
CA GLU A 96 -13.08 1.85 7.12
C GLU A 96 -14.07 2.48 8.11
N ALA A 97 -13.77 2.46 9.41
CA ALA A 97 -14.60 3.13 10.42
C ALA A 97 -14.66 4.66 10.23
N LEU A 98 -13.59 5.30 9.74
CA LEU A 98 -13.59 6.73 9.38
C LEU A 98 -14.44 7.06 8.15
N GLU A 99 -14.67 6.08 7.29
CA GLU A 99 -15.44 6.21 6.04
C GLU A 99 -16.89 5.74 6.18
N GLU A 100 -17.22 5.04 7.27
CA GLU A 100 -18.56 4.48 7.50
C GLU A 100 -19.62 5.60 7.63
N GLU A 101 -20.73 5.43 6.90
CA GLU A 101 -21.88 6.34 6.93
C GLU A 101 -23.06 5.71 7.68
N ASP A 102 -23.73 6.49 8.52
CA ASP A 102 -24.96 6.11 9.23
C ASP A 102 -26.21 6.59 8.47
N GLY A 103 -26.32 6.13 7.21
CA GLY A 103 -27.45 6.42 6.32
C GLY A 103 -27.78 7.92 6.24
N LYS A 104 -28.99 8.31 6.67
CA LYS A 104 -29.47 9.70 6.58
C LYS A 104 -28.74 10.70 7.49
N ARG A 105 -27.91 10.23 8.43
CA ARG A 105 -27.21 11.09 9.42
C ARG A 105 -25.80 11.49 8.99
N GLY A 106 -25.36 11.10 7.80
CA GLY A 106 -24.00 11.38 7.31
C GLY A 106 -22.98 10.39 7.89
N ARG A 107 -21.74 10.83 8.10
CA ARG A 107 -20.67 9.96 8.64
C ARG A 107 -21.00 9.48 10.05
N ARG A 108 -20.71 8.20 10.31
CA ARG A 108 -20.91 7.56 11.62
C ARG A 108 -20.07 8.21 12.71
N LEU A 109 -18.83 8.55 12.41
CA LEU A 109 -17.92 9.24 13.34
C LEU A 109 -17.81 10.71 12.97
N VAL A 110 -17.95 11.58 13.95
CA VAL A 110 -17.89 13.05 13.80
C VAL A 110 -17.13 13.70 14.94
N GLY A 111 -16.72 14.96 14.76
CA GLY A 111 -16.03 15.75 15.79
C GLY A 111 -14.78 15.10 16.37
N ALA A 112 -14.60 15.22 17.68
CA ALA A 112 -13.40 14.79 18.40
C ALA A 112 -13.09 13.29 18.26
N GLU A 113 -14.10 12.42 18.21
CA GLU A 113 -13.87 10.97 18.04
C GLU A 113 -13.26 10.65 16.68
N ARG A 114 -13.73 11.34 15.63
CA ARG A 114 -13.20 11.18 14.27
C ARG A 114 -11.78 11.74 14.18
N GLU A 115 -11.53 12.91 14.76
CA GLU A 115 -10.20 13.52 14.79
C GLU A 115 -9.20 12.65 15.54
N PHE A 116 -9.60 12.09 16.68
CA PHE A 116 -8.79 11.15 17.44
C PHE A 116 -8.44 9.91 16.61
N LEU A 117 -9.43 9.26 15.99
CA LEU A 117 -9.19 8.06 15.19
C LEU A 117 -8.33 8.36 13.96
N ALA A 118 -8.56 9.49 13.29
CA ALA A 118 -7.74 9.95 12.18
C ALA A 118 -6.27 10.12 12.60
N GLY A 119 -6.03 10.72 13.76
CA GLY A 119 -4.67 10.84 14.33
C GLY A 119 -4.01 9.48 14.60
N GLN A 120 -4.75 8.51 15.14
CA GLN A 120 -4.21 7.15 15.35
C GLN A 120 -3.93 6.42 14.04
N VAL A 121 -4.77 6.60 13.02
CA VAL A 121 -4.56 6.05 11.67
C VAL A 121 -3.27 6.57 11.07
N GLU A 122 -3.04 7.89 11.08
CA GLU A 122 -1.82 8.50 10.54
C GLU A 122 -0.56 8.02 11.28
N ARG A 123 -0.63 8.04 12.62
CA ARG A 123 0.48 7.61 13.48
C ARG A 123 0.86 6.14 13.27
N VAL A 124 -0.13 5.25 13.19
CA VAL A 124 0.12 3.82 12.92
C VAL A 124 0.58 3.61 11.48
N ALA A 125 -0.03 4.27 10.50
CA ALA A 125 0.38 4.15 9.10
C ALA A 125 1.85 4.56 8.91
N ALA A 126 2.27 5.68 9.52
CA ALA A 126 3.66 6.13 9.50
C ALA A 126 4.62 5.13 10.17
N SER A 127 4.19 4.47 11.25
CA SER A 127 5.00 3.45 11.93
C SER A 127 5.14 2.15 11.10
N LEU A 128 4.05 1.68 10.50
CA LEU A 128 4.06 0.45 9.68
C LEU A 128 4.73 0.66 8.32
N PHE A 129 4.62 1.87 7.77
CA PHE A 129 5.10 2.22 6.43
C PHE A 129 5.98 3.48 6.48
N PRO A 130 7.24 3.37 6.93
CA PRO A 130 8.11 4.53 7.15
C PRO A 130 8.33 5.40 5.90
N TYR A 131 8.19 4.86 4.70
CA TYR A 131 8.32 5.63 3.45
C TYR A 131 7.16 6.62 3.21
N LEU A 132 6.09 6.57 4.01
CA LEU A 132 5.06 7.60 4.03
C LEU A 132 5.49 8.85 4.82
N GLN A 133 6.50 8.73 5.68
CA GLN A 133 6.94 9.86 6.52
C GLN A 133 7.68 10.90 5.68
N SER A 134 7.46 12.17 6.00
CA SER A 134 8.14 13.32 5.41
C SER A 134 8.13 13.31 3.86
N PRO A 135 6.95 13.28 3.22
CA PRO A 135 6.86 13.27 1.76
C PRO A 135 7.49 14.54 1.19
N PRO A 136 8.39 14.47 0.17
CA PRO A 136 9.12 15.65 -0.30
C PRO A 136 8.24 16.82 -0.79
N ARG A 137 7.09 16.53 -1.39
CA ARG A 137 6.07 17.54 -1.77
C ARG A 137 5.42 18.27 -0.60
N ASN A 138 5.39 17.67 0.59
CA ASN A 138 4.82 18.28 1.80
C ASN A 138 5.54 17.79 3.06
N PRO A 139 6.79 18.22 3.32
CA PRO A 139 7.60 17.67 4.42
C PRO A 139 7.02 17.92 5.81
N ALA A 140 6.15 18.92 5.95
CA ALA A 140 5.50 19.29 7.21
C ALA A 140 4.17 18.56 7.46
N SER A 141 3.72 17.70 6.54
CA SER A 141 2.45 16.99 6.65
C SER A 141 2.37 16.20 7.95
N GLN A 142 1.28 16.41 8.69
CA GLN A 142 0.93 15.63 9.86
C GLN A 142 -0.02 14.46 9.51
N SER A 143 -0.43 14.37 8.24
CA SER A 143 -1.40 13.39 7.76
C SER A 143 -1.00 12.80 6.39
N PRO A 144 0.21 12.23 6.26
CA PRO A 144 0.72 11.78 4.96
C PRO A 144 -0.14 10.70 4.30
N LEU A 145 -0.82 9.82 5.06
CA LEU A 145 -1.71 8.82 4.47
C LEU A 145 -2.99 9.50 3.94
N ALA A 146 -3.59 10.44 4.66
CA ALA A 146 -4.73 11.22 4.18
C ALA A 146 -4.36 12.08 2.96
N ASP A 147 -3.19 12.71 2.95
CA ASP A 147 -2.68 13.50 1.82
C ASP A 147 -2.47 12.61 0.58
N LEU A 148 -1.88 11.43 0.77
CA LEU A 148 -1.75 10.45 -0.32
C LEU A 148 -3.12 10.03 -0.85
N ARG A 149 -4.10 9.78 0.03
CA ARG A 149 -5.47 9.40 -0.35
C ARG A 149 -6.21 10.51 -1.08
N SER A 150 -6.02 11.77 -0.68
CA SER A 150 -6.67 12.90 -1.35
C SER A 150 -6.08 13.13 -2.75
N SER A 151 -4.80 12.81 -2.96
CA SER A 151 -4.09 13.01 -4.24
C SER A 151 -4.71 12.28 -5.44
N PHE A 152 -5.44 11.18 -5.20
CA PHE A 152 -6.08 10.40 -6.26
C PHE A 152 -7.61 10.38 -6.20
N ARG A 153 -8.21 10.88 -5.10
CA ARG A 153 -9.68 10.96 -4.92
C ARG A 153 -10.30 12.25 -5.45
N GLY A 154 -9.47 13.22 -5.87
CA GLY A 154 -9.94 14.47 -6.44
C GLY A 154 -10.67 14.27 -7.78
N ASP A 155 -11.70 15.09 -8.02
CA ASP A 155 -12.31 15.24 -9.34
C ASP A 155 -11.21 15.63 -10.32
N GLY A 156 -11.22 14.99 -11.50
CA GLY A 156 -10.17 14.99 -12.54
C GLY A 156 -9.81 16.36 -13.16
N THR A 157 -9.81 17.41 -12.38
CA THR A 157 -9.13 18.67 -12.64
C THR A 157 -7.66 18.36 -12.84
N LEU A 158 -7.27 18.31 -14.11
CA LEU A 158 -5.89 18.45 -14.55
C LEU A 158 -5.27 19.57 -13.70
N VAL A 159 -4.19 19.25 -12.97
CA VAL A 159 -3.35 20.27 -12.34
C VAL A 159 -2.82 21.12 -13.49
N ARG A 160 -3.50 22.25 -13.75
CA ARG A 160 -3.09 23.26 -14.72
C ARG A 160 -1.77 23.81 -14.19
N GLN A 161 -0.65 23.35 -14.77
CA GLN A 161 0.57 24.12 -14.68
C GLN A 161 0.26 25.54 -15.20
N GLN A 162 0.74 26.49 -14.43
CA GLN A 162 0.35 27.89 -14.43
C GLN A 162 0.62 28.53 -15.81
N GLN A 163 -0.43 28.76 -16.58
CA GLN A 163 -0.44 29.73 -17.68
C GLN A 163 -1.72 30.57 -17.57
N SER A 164 -1.48 31.85 -17.27
CA SER A 164 -2.42 32.94 -17.03
C SER A 164 -3.24 33.29 -18.26
N ILE A 165 -4.58 33.18 -18.19
CA ILE A 165 -5.51 33.96 -19.05
C ILE A 165 -6.79 34.27 -18.26
N VAL A 166 -6.99 35.58 -18.10
CA VAL A 166 -8.19 36.45 -17.96
C VAL A 166 -9.58 35.77 -17.91
N GLU A 167 -10.35 36.16 -16.89
CA GLU A 167 -11.77 35.84 -16.68
C GLU A 167 -12.69 36.84 -17.39
N GLU A 168 -13.77 36.34 -18.00
CA GLU A 168 -14.99 37.11 -18.30
C GLU A 168 -16.20 36.34 -17.72
N GLU A 169 -17.00 37.04 -16.92
CA GLU A 169 -18.17 36.55 -16.20
C GLU A 169 -19.44 36.56 -17.08
N GLY A 170 -20.33 35.60 -16.83
CA GLY A 170 -21.70 35.58 -17.37
C GLY A 170 -22.64 34.77 -16.48
N GLU A 171 -23.57 35.46 -15.82
CA GLU A 171 -24.63 34.91 -14.96
C GLU A 171 -25.71 34.14 -15.73
N ALA A 172 -26.25 33.06 -15.15
CA ALA A 172 -27.57 32.54 -15.50
C ALA A 172 -28.31 31.91 -14.31
N SER A 173 -29.60 32.24 -14.22
CA SER A 173 -30.51 32.07 -13.09
C SER A 173 -31.22 30.71 -13.00
N GLY A 174 -31.25 30.12 -11.79
CA GLY A 174 -32.47 29.95 -10.97
C GLY A 174 -33.78 29.41 -11.57
N ALA A 175 -33.83 28.23 -12.19
CA ALA A 175 -35.10 27.51 -12.41
C ALA A 175 -35.00 25.98 -12.65
N ALA A 176 -33.89 25.32 -12.29
CA ALA A 176 -33.64 23.90 -12.61
C ALA A 176 -33.50 22.96 -11.39
N VAL A 177 -33.92 23.41 -10.20
CA VAL A 177 -33.50 22.77 -8.92
C VAL A 177 -34.33 21.54 -8.55
N ASP A 178 -35.56 21.39 -9.06
CA ASP A 178 -36.46 20.31 -8.60
C ASP A 178 -36.57 19.09 -9.53
N ALA A 179 -36.12 19.17 -10.78
CA ALA A 179 -35.99 18.00 -11.67
C ALA A 179 -34.65 17.25 -11.50
N ALA A 180 -33.63 17.91 -10.94
CA ALA A 180 -32.29 17.35 -10.72
C ALA A 180 -32.24 16.33 -9.56
N ARG A 181 -33.15 16.41 -8.59
CA ARG A 181 -33.12 15.58 -7.37
C ARG A 181 -33.52 14.12 -7.58
N THR A 182 -34.26 13.79 -8.64
CA THR A 182 -34.70 12.43 -8.95
C THR A 182 -33.83 11.73 -10.00
N SER A 183 -33.08 12.48 -10.83
CA SER A 183 -32.03 11.92 -11.70
C SER A 183 -30.73 11.62 -10.93
N ASP A 184 -30.47 12.32 -9.83
CA ASP A 184 -29.21 12.22 -9.07
C ASP A 184 -28.97 10.83 -8.46
N ARG A 185 -30.03 10.15 -7.98
CA ARG A 185 -29.88 8.84 -7.31
C ARG A 185 -29.51 7.69 -8.26
N ASN A 186 -29.80 7.81 -9.55
CA ASN A 186 -29.40 6.83 -10.55
C ASN A 186 -28.16 7.26 -11.35
N HIS A 187 -27.77 8.55 -11.32
CA HIS A 187 -26.54 9.04 -11.96
C HIS A 187 -25.29 8.95 -11.08
N GLN A 188 -25.44 8.78 -9.77
CA GLN A 188 -24.29 8.62 -8.86
C GLN A 188 -23.56 7.27 -9.01
N ALA A 189 -24.14 6.33 -9.76
CA ALA A 189 -23.55 5.02 -10.03
C ALA A 189 -22.49 5.03 -11.15
N ASN A 190 -22.24 6.17 -11.81
CA ASN A 190 -21.33 6.22 -12.96
C ASN A 190 -20.62 7.58 -13.11
N LYS A 191 -20.13 8.16 -12.01
CA LYS A 191 -19.09 9.20 -12.14
C LYS A 191 -17.88 8.50 -12.80
N PRO A 192 -17.33 8.99 -13.92
CA PRO A 192 -16.14 8.39 -14.50
C PRO A 192 -15.05 8.46 -13.43
N ARG A 193 -14.66 7.30 -12.92
CA ARG A 193 -13.59 7.20 -11.94
C ARG A 193 -12.31 7.72 -12.59
N ASN A 194 -11.49 8.38 -11.78
CA ASN A 194 -10.20 8.91 -12.17
C ASN A 194 -9.24 7.75 -12.51
N ALA A 195 -9.36 7.24 -13.73
CA ALA A 195 -8.61 6.10 -14.24
C ALA A 195 -7.49 6.54 -15.18
N GLY A 196 -6.34 5.86 -15.13
CA GLY A 196 -5.21 6.19 -15.99
C GLY A 196 -4.19 5.06 -16.09
N ILE A 197 -3.34 5.18 -17.11
CA ILE A 197 -2.24 4.25 -17.39
C ILE A 197 -0.98 4.81 -16.74
N VAL A 198 -0.25 3.97 -16.03
CA VAL A 198 1.00 4.33 -15.35
C VAL A 198 2.13 3.49 -15.93
N ILE A 199 3.17 4.14 -16.43
CA ILE A 199 4.31 3.48 -17.08
C ILE A 199 5.59 3.89 -16.35
N PRO A 200 6.13 3.05 -15.44
CA PRO A 200 7.43 3.27 -14.86
C PRO A 200 8.53 3.05 -15.91
N THR A 201 9.42 4.00 -16.10
CA THR A 201 10.52 3.88 -17.08
C THR A 201 11.71 4.77 -16.69
N GLY A 202 12.87 4.42 -17.23
CA GLY A 202 14.08 5.26 -17.22
C GLY A 202 14.80 5.18 -18.56
N ALA A 203 15.99 5.76 -18.64
CA ALA A 203 16.79 5.85 -19.87
C ALA A 203 17.06 4.47 -20.52
N LYS A 204 17.25 3.43 -19.69
CA LYS A 204 17.50 2.05 -20.17
C LYS A 204 16.31 1.42 -20.90
N THR A 205 15.09 1.88 -20.63
CA THR A 205 13.85 1.36 -21.20
C THR A 205 13.16 2.36 -22.13
N LEU A 206 13.80 3.51 -22.41
CA LEU A 206 13.27 4.60 -23.22
C LEU A 206 12.63 4.13 -24.52
N ARG A 207 13.37 3.33 -25.31
CA ARG A 207 12.88 2.81 -26.60
C ARG A 207 11.56 2.04 -26.48
N PHE A 208 11.39 1.30 -25.39
CA PHE A 208 10.22 0.48 -25.14
C PHE A 208 9.05 1.37 -24.70
N ALA A 209 9.32 2.32 -23.80
CA ALA A 209 8.33 3.32 -23.39
C ALA A 209 7.80 4.12 -24.59
N CYS A 210 8.66 4.57 -25.51
CA CYS A 210 8.24 5.25 -26.74
C CYS A 210 7.32 4.36 -27.59
N HIS A 211 7.68 3.09 -27.77
CA HIS A 211 6.87 2.14 -28.52
C HIS A 211 5.50 1.90 -27.86
N LEU A 212 5.47 1.66 -26.55
CA LEU A 212 4.23 1.44 -25.80
C LEU A 212 3.33 2.68 -25.86
N VAL A 213 3.89 3.87 -25.59
CA VAL A 213 3.13 5.13 -25.62
C VAL A 213 2.57 5.40 -27.02
N ALA A 214 3.38 5.24 -28.08
CA ALA A 214 2.90 5.38 -29.45
C ALA A 214 1.81 4.35 -29.80
N SER A 215 1.95 3.10 -29.35
CA SER A 215 0.92 2.07 -29.54
C SER A 215 -0.39 2.43 -28.84
N LEU A 216 -0.31 2.89 -27.59
CA LEU A 216 -1.48 3.33 -26.81
C LEU A 216 -2.20 4.50 -27.48
N THR A 217 -1.47 5.52 -27.92
CA THR A 217 -2.07 6.77 -28.45
C THR A 217 -2.46 6.67 -29.92
N ARG A 218 -1.66 6.00 -30.76
CA ARG A 218 -1.86 6.00 -32.24
C ARG A 218 -2.62 4.77 -32.73
N VAL A 219 -2.36 3.60 -32.14
CA VAL A 219 -2.99 2.32 -32.55
C VAL A 219 -4.28 2.10 -31.77
N HIS A 220 -4.20 2.02 -30.45
CA HIS A 220 -5.37 1.80 -29.59
C HIS A 220 -6.24 3.05 -29.43
N ARG A 221 -5.67 4.24 -29.69
CA ARG A 221 -6.34 5.54 -29.53
C ARG A 221 -7.02 5.65 -28.18
N THR A 222 -6.29 5.22 -27.15
CA THR A 222 -6.78 5.20 -25.77
C THR A 222 -7.28 6.58 -25.38
N THR A 223 -8.41 6.59 -24.70
CA THR A 223 -8.89 7.83 -24.09
C THR A 223 -8.26 8.04 -22.73
N LEU A 224 -7.67 7.02 -22.10
CA LEU A 224 -7.10 7.12 -20.77
C LEU A 224 -5.86 8.04 -20.75
N PRO A 225 -5.71 8.93 -19.75
CA PRO A 225 -4.46 9.65 -19.53
C PRO A 225 -3.33 8.66 -19.23
N ILE A 226 -2.13 8.98 -19.73
CA ILE A 226 -0.91 8.20 -19.52
C ILE A 226 0.01 9.03 -18.63
N GLN A 227 0.47 8.45 -17.52
CA GLN A 227 1.48 9.04 -16.65
C GLN A 227 2.75 8.20 -16.69
N VAL A 228 3.81 8.77 -17.25
CA VAL A 228 5.15 8.18 -17.22
C VAL A 228 5.79 8.55 -15.88
N VAL A 229 6.26 7.54 -15.15
CA VAL A 229 6.83 7.69 -13.82
C VAL A 229 8.31 7.32 -13.85
N TYR A 230 9.16 8.18 -13.29
CA TYR A 230 10.61 8.04 -13.29
C TYR A 230 11.19 8.50 -11.94
N ALA A 231 12.44 8.17 -11.64
CA ALA A 231 13.10 8.52 -10.38
C ALA A 231 14.23 9.55 -10.55
N GLY A 232 13.85 10.83 -10.67
CA GLY A 232 14.78 11.95 -10.84
C GLY A 232 15.33 12.09 -12.26
N ASP A 233 15.89 13.26 -12.57
CA ASP A 233 16.39 13.59 -13.92
C ASP A 233 17.58 12.71 -14.37
N GLU A 234 18.30 12.09 -13.43
CA GLU A 234 19.36 11.12 -13.74
C GLU A 234 18.80 9.78 -14.27
N ASP A 235 17.57 9.42 -13.89
CA ASP A 235 16.90 8.21 -14.37
C ASP A 235 16.23 8.44 -15.73
N LEU A 236 15.62 9.62 -15.93
CA LEU A 236 14.99 10.01 -17.19
C LEU A 236 15.14 11.52 -17.43
N THR A 237 16.00 11.89 -18.37
CA THR A 237 16.34 13.30 -18.63
C THR A 237 15.20 14.07 -19.31
N GLN A 238 15.29 15.40 -19.37
CA GLN A 238 14.31 16.19 -20.14
C GLN A 238 14.29 15.81 -21.62
N GLU A 239 15.45 15.55 -22.23
CA GLU A 239 15.55 15.11 -23.63
C GLU A 239 14.82 13.78 -23.85
N ASP A 240 15.00 12.80 -22.94
CA ASP A 240 14.30 11.52 -23.01
C ASP A 240 12.77 11.70 -22.88
N ARG A 241 12.32 12.61 -22.01
CA ARG A 241 10.89 12.95 -21.87
C ARG A 241 10.32 13.61 -23.13
N ASP A 242 11.12 14.45 -23.80
CA ASP A 242 10.73 15.08 -25.06
C ASP A 242 10.57 14.02 -26.17
N VAL A 243 11.46 13.02 -26.22
CA VAL A 243 11.36 11.88 -27.16
C VAL A 243 10.10 11.04 -26.91
N ILE A 244 9.74 10.78 -25.65
CA ILE A 244 8.47 10.07 -25.33
C ILE A 244 7.26 10.92 -25.72
N THR A 245 7.33 12.24 -25.53
CA THR A 245 6.27 13.18 -25.93
C THR A 245 6.06 13.18 -27.43
N GLU A 246 7.14 13.19 -28.21
CA GLU A 246 7.08 13.06 -29.66
C GLU A 246 6.44 11.72 -30.08
N ALA A 247 6.83 10.61 -29.43
CA ALA A 247 6.23 9.30 -29.68
C ALA A 247 4.72 9.29 -29.37
N ALA A 248 4.28 9.97 -28.32
CA ALA A 248 2.86 10.09 -27.96
C ALA A 248 2.03 10.83 -29.00
N GLY A 249 2.59 11.85 -29.65
CA GLY A 249 1.82 12.76 -30.52
C GLY A 249 0.78 13.54 -29.71
N GLU A 250 -0.48 13.55 -30.17
CA GLU A 250 -1.59 14.27 -29.50
C GLU A 250 -2.15 13.54 -28.24
N GLY A 251 -1.43 12.55 -27.72
CA GLY A 251 -1.85 11.79 -26.54
C GLY A 251 -1.82 12.60 -25.25
N ARG A 252 -2.71 12.27 -24.30
CA ARG A 252 -2.71 12.86 -22.95
C ARG A 252 -1.60 12.25 -22.09
N LEU A 253 -0.39 12.78 -22.24
CA LEU A 253 0.82 12.33 -21.55
C LEU A 253 1.20 13.28 -20.41
N GLU A 254 1.50 12.72 -19.25
CA GLU A 254 2.02 13.43 -18.08
C GLU A 254 3.28 12.72 -17.56
N PHE A 255 4.14 13.48 -16.89
CA PHE A 255 5.36 12.96 -16.27
C PHE A 255 5.29 13.15 -14.75
N LEU A 256 5.72 12.14 -14.01
CA LEU A 256 5.81 12.16 -12.56
C LEU A 256 7.20 11.72 -12.12
N ASP A 257 7.98 12.66 -11.61
CA ASP A 257 9.16 12.33 -10.80
C ASP A 257 8.68 11.77 -9.45
N ILE A 258 8.86 10.47 -9.24
CA ILE A 258 8.41 9.78 -8.03
C ILE A 258 9.17 10.23 -6.79
N LEU A 259 10.38 10.79 -6.95
CA LEU A 259 11.19 11.30 -5.84
C LEU A 259 10.60 12.59 -5.23
N THR A 260 9.66 13.24 -5.93
CA THR A 260 8.88 14.32 -5.35
C THR A 260 7.78 13.80 -4.42
N VAL A 261 7.36 12.53 -4.55
CA VAL A 261 6.29 11.93 -3.73
C VAL A 261 6.87 11.16 -2.54
N PHE A 262 7.92 10.38 -2.76
CA PHE A 262 8.54 9.55 -1.73
C PHE A 262 10.01 9.91 -1.54
N ASN A 263 10.46 9.93 -0.28
CA ASN A 263 11.85 10.20 0.04
C ASN A 263 12.75 9.02 -0.34
N ASP A 264 13.67 9.24 -1.27
CA ASP A 264 14.50 8.16 -1.82
C ASP A 264 15.64 7.70 -0.91
N THR A 265 15.92 8.41 0.19
CA THR A 265 16.96 8.04 1.15
C THR A 265 16.81 6.60 1.65
N THR A 266 15.56 6.14 1.80
CA THR A 266 15.24 4.79 2.30
C THR A 266 14.75 3.84 1.21
N LEU A 267 14.30 4.36 0.07
CA LEU A 267 13.71 3.56 -1.01
C LEU A 267 14.73 3.22 -2.10
N ARG A 268 15.69 4.10 -2.40
CA ARG A 268 16.70 3.94 -3.44
C ARG A 268 16.09 3.45 -4.75
N LEU A 269 15.10 4.16 -5.27
CA LEU A 269 14.30 3.82 -6.44
C LEU A 269 15.07 4.06 -7.74
N ALA A 270 15.89 5.12 -7.81
CA ALA A 270 16.74 5.39 -8.98
C ALA A 270 17.69 4.21 -9.31
N GLU A 271 18.14 3.50 -8.27
CA GLU A 271 18.96 2.29 -8.39
C GLU A 271 18.15 0.99 -8.14
N GLY A 272 16.84 1.10 -7.99
CA GLY A 272 15.97 0.03 -7.49
C GLY A 272 15.44 -0.92 -8.56
N GLY A 273 15.66 -0.60 -9.84
CA GLY A 273 15.15 -1.36 -10.98
C GLY A 273 13.62 -1.50 -10.89
N TRP A 274 13.14 -2.74 -10.74
CA TRP A 274 11.70 -3.03 -10.64
C TRP A 274 11.01 -2.45 -9.41
N ALA A 275 11.76 -2.05 -8.38
CA ALA A 275 11.20 -1.57 -7.13
C ALA A 275 10.32 -0.31 -7.30
N ILE A 276 10.50 0.47 -8.37
CA ILE A 276 9.69 1.67 -8.64
C ILE A 276 8.21 1.35 -8.89
N LYS A 277 7.87 0.16 -9.41
CA LYS A 277 6.53 -0.20 -9.89
C LYS A 277 5.42 0.00 -8.83
N PRO A 278 5.50 -0.55 -7.60
CA PRO A 278 4.53 -0.27 -6.55
C PRO A 278 4.41 1.21 -6.17
N PHE A 279 5.54 1.94 -6.14
CA PHE A 279 5.53 3.36 -5.78
C PHE A 279 4.94 4.21 -6.90
N ALA A 280 5.18 3.88 -8.17
CA ALA A 280 4.52 4.50 -9.31
C ALA A 280 3.00 4.28 -9.26
N ALA A 281 2.56 3.05 -9.00
CA ALA A 281 1.15 2.77 -8.78
C ALA A 281 0.60 3.57 -7.60
N LEU A 282 1.29 3.62 -6.46
CA LEU A 282 0.85 4.29 -5.24
C LEU A 282 0.79 5.82 -5.37
N GLY A 283 1.86 6.43 -5.87
CA GLY A 283 2.05 7.88 -5.97
C GLY A 283 1.43 8.53 -7.20
N SER A 284 0.99 7.74 -8.19
CA SER A 284 0.23 8.27 -9.32
C SER A 284 -1.09 8.90 -8.90
N ARG A 285 -1.53 9.92 -9.64
CA ARG A 285 -2.76 10.68 -9.34
C ARG A 285 -4.06 9.93 -9.64
N PHE A 286 -4.02 8.69 -10.12
CA PHE A 286 -5.21 7.95 -10.53
C PHE A 286 -5.78 7.11 -9.38
N GLU A 287 -7.09 7.09 -9.23
CA GLU A 287 -7.79 6.16 -8.34
C GLU A 287 -7.74 4.74 -8.91
N GLU A 288 -7.99 4.62 -10.22
CA GLU A 288 -7.94 3.37 -10.96
C GLU A 288 -6.68 3.34 -11.85
N VAL A 289 -5.73 2.48 -11.51
CA VAL A 289 -4.41 2.42 -12.12
C VAL A 289 -4.34 1.19 -13.02
N ILE A 290 -3.96 1.38 -14.29
CA ILE A 290 -3.42 0.32 -15.16
C ILE A 290 -1.90 0.53 -15.22
N LEU A 291 -1.17 -0.21 -14.40
CA LEU A 291 0.29 -0.21 -14.43
C LEU A 291 0.77 -1.13 -15.55
N LEU A 292 1.64 -0.63 -16.41
CA LEU A 292 2.25 -1.38 -17.51
C LEU A 292 3.77 -1.28 -17.44
N ASP A 293 4.45 -2.40 -17.68
CA ASP A 293 5.88 -2.36 -18.01
C ASP A 293 6.10 -1.63 -19.32
N ALA A 294 7.23 -0.93 -19.43
CA ALA A 294 7.58 -0.18 -20.63
C ALA A 294 7.65 -1.06 -21.89
N ASP A 295 7.91 -2.36 -21.75
CA ASP A 295 7.99 -3.35 -22.84
C ASP A 295 6.71 -4.19 -23.01
N ALA A 296 5.61 -3.83 -22.35
CA ALA A 296 4.32 -4.46 -22.58
C ALA A 296 3.81 -4.20 -24.01
N VAL A 297 3.14 -5.20 -24.60
CA VAL A 297 2.50 -5.09 -25.92
C VAL A 297 1.03 -5.45 -25.79
N LEU A 298 0.16 -4.45 -25.96
CA LEU A 298 -1.29 -4.66 -25.94
C LEU A 298 -1.81 -4.99 -27.33
N ILE A 299 -2.63 -6.03 -27.41
CA ILE A 299 -3.37 -6.43 -28.63
C ILE A 299 -4.85 -6.02 -28.59
N GLN A 300 -5.30 -5.43 -27.48
CA GLN A 300 -6.62 -4.87 -27.29
C GLN A 300 -6.51 -3.50 -26.60
N PRO A 301 -7.54 -2.62 -26.74
CA PRO A 301 -7.56 -1.35 -26.04
C PRO A 301 -7.44 -1.52 -24.51
N PRO A 302 -6.66 -0.66 -23.82
CA PRO A 302 -6.39 -0.79 -22.39
C PRO A 302 -7.64 -0.64 -21.51
N GLU A 303 -8.68 0.05 -21.98
CA GLU A 303 -9.96 0.18 -21.27
C GLU A 303 -10.63 -1.17 -20.99
N ARG A 304 -10.29 -2.21 -21.77
CA ARG A 304 -10.79 -3.58 -21.54
C ARG A 304 -10.39 -4.15 -20.19
N PHE A 305 -9.27 -3.72 -19.60
CA PHE A 305 -8.87 -4.15 -18.27
C PHE A 305 -9.88 -3.73 -17.20
N LEU A 306 -10.38 -2.48 -17.27
CA LEU A 306 -11.35 -1.94 -16.31
C LEU A 306 -12.75 -2.56 -16.46
N GLN A 307 -13.01 -3.20 -17.60
CA GLN A 307 -14.27 -3.89 -17.87
C GLN A 307 -14.28 -5.34 -17.39
N GLN A 308 -13.12 -5.90 -17.04
CA GLN A 308 -13.03 -7.29 -16.58
C GLN A 308 -13.86 -7.49 -15.31
N ARG A 309 -14.63 -8.59 -15.26
CA ARG A 309 -15.47 -8.91 -14.11
C ARG A 309 -14.64 -9.02 -12.82
N SER A 310 -13.49 -9.70 -12.89
CA SER A 310 -12.56 -9.81 -11.76
C SER A 310 -12.16 -8.45 -11.20
N TYR A 311 -11.80 -7.50 -12.08
CA TYR A 311 -11.49 -6.13 -11.68
C TYR A 311 -12.69 -5.43 -11.04
N ARG A 312 -13.85 -5.43 -11.69
CA ARG A 312 -15.04 -4.71 -11.20
C ARG A 312 -15.49 -5.21 -9.82
N ASP A 313 -15.42 -6.52 -9.60
CA ASP A 313 -15.84 -7.12 -8.33
C ASP A 313 -14.84 -6.80 -7.20
N LYS A 314 -13.54 -6.81 -7.51
CA LYS A 314 -12.47 -6.90 -6.49
C LYS A 314 -11.60 -5.66 -6.38
N GLY A 315 -11.64 -4.80 -7.39
CA GLY A 315 -10.78 -3.64 -7.54
C GLY A 315 -9.35 -3.98 -7.96
N THR A 316 -9.08 -5.22 -8.35
CA THR A 316 -7.75 -5.65 -8.79
C THR A 316 -7.84 -6.66 -9.93
N LEU A 317 -6.89 -6.60 -10.86
CA LEU A 317 -6.65 -7.61 -11.87
C LEU A 317 -5.15 -7.90 -11.91
N LEU A 318 -4.81 -9.14 -11.55
CA LEU A 318 -3.45 -9.69 -11.59
C LEU A 318 -3.42 -10.86 -12.58
N PHE A 319 -2.24 -11.13 -13.13
CA PHE A 319 -2.03 -12.20 -14.12
C PHE A 319 -1.11 -13.28 -13.56
N HIS A 320 -1.27 -14.50 -14.05
CA HIS A 320 -0.39 -15.60 -13.69
C HIS A 320 0.90 -15.55 -14.49
N ASP A 321 2.03 -15.77 -13.81
CA ASP A 321 3.24 -16.16 -14.53
C ASP A 321 3.12 -17.63 -14.97
N ARG A 322 4.11 -18.07 -15.75
CA ARG A 322 4.22 -19.45 -16.23
C ARG A 322 4.41 -20.39 -15.05
N LEU A 323 3.68 -21.50 -15.09
CA LEU A 323 3.80 -22.60 -14.12
C LEU A 323 5.12 -23.37 -14.31
N LEU A 324 6.23 -22.77 -13.89
CA LEU A 324 7.58 -23.31 -13.99
C LEU A 324 8.09 -23.81 -12.63
N TRP A 325 9.16 -24.61 -12.68
CA TRP A 325 10.02 -24.94 -11.54
C TRP A 325 9.29 -25.58 -10.34
N LYS A 326 8.37 -26.52 -10.59
CA LYS A 326 7.69 -27.28 -9.53
C LYS A 326 8.68 -27.92 -8.56
N GLY A 327 8.47 -27.70 -7.27
CA GLY A 327 9.32 -28.21 -6.18
C GLY A 327 10.65 -27.48 -6.01
N GLN A 328 10.95 -26.48 -6.84
CA GLN A 328 12.11 -25.61 -6.63
C GLN A 328 11.79 -24.53 -5.58
N PHE A 329 12.83 -23.95 -4.99
CA PHE A 329 12.72 -22.89 -3.95
C PHE A 329 11.88 -23.27 -2.71
N PRO A 330 12.20 -24.39 -2.02
CA PRO A 330 11.45 -24.81 -0.84
C PRO A 330 11.41 -23.76 0.29
N GLU A 331 12.47 -22.95 0.43
CA GLU A 331 12.52 -21.86 1.42
C GLU A 331 11.50 -20.75 1.11
N ARG A 332 11.27 -20.41 -0.16
CA ARG A 332 10.24 -19.44 -0.57
C ARG A 332 8.85 -19.96 -0.19
N ARG A 333 8.59 -21.23 -0.46
CA ARG A 333 7.32 -21.88 -0.11
C ARG A 333 7.10 -21.94 1.40
N GLU A 334 8.11 -22.34 2.16
CA GLU A 334 8.04 -22.34 3.63
C GLU A 334 7.73 -20.94 4.14
N TRP A 335 8.43 -19.92 3.62
CA TRP A 335 8.21 -18.54 3.98
C TRP A 335 6.78 -18.04 3.65
N TYR A 336 6.18 -18.46 2.53
CA TYR A 336 4.78 -18.16 2.24
C TYR A 336 3.83 -18.75 3.29
N HIS A 337 4.01 -20.02 3.68
CA HIS A 337 3.18 -20.65 4.73
C HIS A 337 3.49 -20.13 6.14
N GLU A 338 4.68 -19.57 6.37
CA GLU A 338 5.00 -18.83 7.59
C GLU A 338 4.28 -17.48 7.64
N THR A 339 4.27 -16.77 6.54
CA THR A 339 3.67 -15.44 6.40
C THR A 339 2.13 -15.49 6.41
N LEU A 340 1.55 -16.46 5.70
CA LEU A 340 0.11 -16.55 5.43
C LEU A 340 -0.52 -17.73 6.18
N LYS A 341 -0.77 -17.55 7.48
CA LYS A 341 -1.35 -18.60 8.33
C LYS A 341 -2.81 -18.94 8.00
N HIS A 342 -3.55 -17.98 7.46
CA HIS A 342 -4.95 -18.12 7.12
C HIS A 342 -5.17 -17.69 5.66
N PRO A 343 -4.76 -18.52 4.68
CA PRO A 343 -4.92 -18.18 3.27
C PRO A 343 -6.40 -18.02 2.93
N GLY A 344 -6.70 -16.97 2.19
CA GLY A 344 -8.00 -16.70 1.61
C GLY A 344 -8.40 -17.76 0.58
N PRO A 345 -9.68 -17.78 0.18
CA PRO A 345 -10.24 -18.83 -0.68
C PRO A 345 -9.58 -18.99 -2.07
N GLU A 346 -8.70 -18.08 -2.45
CA GLU A 346 -8.23 -17.95 -3.83
C GLU A 346 -6.76 -18.25 -3.93
N LEU A 347 -5.98 -17.87 -2.93
CA LEU A 347 -4.69 -18.51 -2.68
C LEU A 347 -4.85 -20.03 -2.47
N GLN A 348 -5.97 -20.48 -1.88
CA GLN A 348 -6.30 -21.91 -1.81
C GLN A 348 -6.49 -22.60 -3.18
N LYS A 349 -6.60 -21.84 -4.28
CA LYS A 349 -6.64 -22.34 -5.66
C LYS A 349 -5.29 -22.20 -6.37
N SER A 350 -4.31 -21.52 -5.77
CA SER A 350 -2.98 -21.31 -6.32
C SER A 350 -2.22 -22.61 -6.41
N LEU A 351 -1.54 -22.84 -7.54
CA LEU A 351 -0.67 -23.99 -7.71
C LEU A 351 0.70 -23.76 -7.05
N VAL A 352 1.11 -22.50 -6.85
CA VAL A 352 2.23 -22.17 -5.95
C VAL A 352 1.91 -22.60 -4.53
N TRP A 353 0.69 -22.35 -4.08
CA TRP A 353 0.24 -22.71 -2.73
C TRP A 353 -0.03 -24.21 -2.55
N THR A 354 -0.79 -24.82 -3.46
CA THR A 354 -1.30 -26.19 -3.32
C THR A 354 -0.35 -27.25 -3.86
N GLU A 355 0.40 -26.93 -4.91
CA GLU A 355 1.21 -27.91 -5.65
C GLU A 355 2.72 -27.60 -5.64
N GLY A 356 3.14 -26.46 -5.08
CA GLY A 356 4.55 -26.09 -4.97
C GLY A 356 5.20 -25.67 -6.28
N TYR A 357 4.46 -25.01 -7.17
CA TYR A 357 5.07 -24.23 -8.25
C TYR A 357 5.80 -22.99 -7.71
N ALA A 358 6.73 -22.42 -8.47
CA ALA A 358 7.59 -21.35 -7.97
C ALA A 358 7.00 -19.94 -8.13
N GLU A 359 6.33 -19.67 -9.25
CA GLU A 359 5.87 -18.33 -9.64
C GLU A 359 4.33 -18.31 -9.72
N GLU A 360 3.70 -17.35 -9.04
CA GLU A 360 2.24 -17.20 -9.04
C GLU A 360 1.82 -16.02 -9.90
N GLY A 361 2.55 -14.91 -9.83
CA GLY A 361 2.13 -13.63 -10.38
C GLY A 361 3.07 -13.09 -11.44
N ASP A 362 2.52 -12.48 -12.48
CA ASP A 362 3.25 -11.60 -13.38
C ASP A 362 2.99 -10.13 -13.00
N SER A 363 3.96 -9.25 -13.27
CA SER A 363 3.86 -7.81 -13.01
C SER A 363 4.13 -6.94 -14.24
N GLY A 364 4.06 -7.50 -15.45
CA GLY A 364 4.07 -6.72 -16.70
C GLY A 364 2.80 -5.90 -16.89
N VAL A 365 1.68 -6.36 -16.32
CA VAL A 365 0.42 -5.61 -16.20
C VAL A 365 -0.17 -5.82 -14.81
N VAL A 366 -0.47 -4.72 -14.11
CA VAL A 366 -1.15 -4.74 -12.81
C VAL A 366 -2.27 -3.70 -12.83
N VAL A 367 -3.50 -4.10 -12.47
CA VAL A 367 -4.63 -3.15 -12.45
C VAL A 367 -5.19 -3.08 -11.05
N LEU A 368 -5.35 -1.86 -10.52
CA LEU A 368 -5.74 -1.60 -9.14
C LEU A 368 -6.75 -0.47 -9.04
N ASN A 369 -7.64 -0.53 -8.05
CA ASN A 369 -8.48 0.56 -7.61
C ASN A 369 -8.05 0.97 -6.19
N LYS A 370 -7.18 1.97 -6.09
CA LYS A 370 -6.67 2.51 -4.82
C LYS A 370 -7.75 3.27 -4.02
N GLY A 371 -8.90 3.55 -4.63
CA GLY A 371 -10.07 4.10 -3.94
C GLY A 371 -10.63 3.15 -2.88
N ARG A 372 -10.47 1.84 -3.08
CA ARG A 372 -10.87 0.81 -2.12
C ARG A 372 -9.80 0.66 -1.03
N SER A 373 -10.22 0.81 0.22
CA SER A 373 -9.33 0.74 1.38
C SER A 373 -8.59 -0.60 1.47
N ASP A 374 -9.22 -1.73 1.14
CA ASP A 374 -8.54 -3.03 1.13
C ASP A 374 -7.47 -3.18 0.04
N VAL A 375 -7.61 -2.49 -1.10
CA VAL A 375 -6.59 -2.47 -2.16
C VAL A 375 -5.47 -1.49 -1.81
N LEU A 376 -5.80 -0.30 -1.31
CA LEU A 376 -4.79 0.70 -0.91
C LEU A 376 -3.88 0.17 0.20
N LEU A 377 -4.45 -0.40 1.26
CA LEU A 377 -3.66 -0.91 2.38
C LEU A 377 -2.80 -2.12 1.95
N GLY A 378 -3.29 -2.93 1.01
CA GLY A 378 -2.48 -3.96 0.34
C GLY A 378 -1.33 -3.35 -0.47
N LEU A 379 -1.59 -2.29 -1.23
CA LEU A 379 -0.57 -1.57 -1.99
C LEU A 379 0.51 -0.94 -1.10
N LEU A 380 0.16 -0.47 0.11
CA LEU A 380 1.15 -0.05 1.09
C LEU A 380 2.02 -1.23 1.55
N HIS A 381 1.42 -2.38 1.83
CA HIS A 381 2.20 -3.58 2.14
C HIS A 381 3.11 -4.00 0.98
N ILE A 382 2.63 -3.92 -0.27
CA ILE A 382 3.44 -4.15 -1.47
C ILE A 382 4.61 -3.15 -1.52
N GLY A 383 4.38 -1.86 -1.30
CA GLY A 383 5.43 -0.85 -1.22
C GLY A 383 6.47 -1.16 -0.15
N TRP A 384 6.05 -1.58 1.05
CA TRP A 384 6.97 -1.99 2.11
C TRP A 384 7.89 -3.15 1.70
N GLN A 385 7.34 -4.19 1.07
CA GLN A 385 8.12 -5.33 0.56
C GLN A 385 9.19 -4.92 -0.46
N ASN A 386 8.94 -3.84 -1.19
CA ASN A 386 9.80 -3.29 -2.24
C ASN A 386 10.67 -2.12 -1.74
N SER A 387 10.60 -1.73 -0.46
CA SER A 387 11.53 -0.78 0.15
C SER A 387 12.95 -1.35 0.18
N HIS A 388 13.99 -0.50 0.13
CA HIS A 388 15.37 -0.96 -0.06
C HIS A 388 15.83 -1.95 1.00
N ALA A 389 15.56 -1.63 2.27
CA ALA A 389 15.95 -2.47 3.40
C ALA A 389 15.27 -3.85 3.35
N VAL A 390 13.99 -3.90 2.99
CA VAL A 390 13.21 -5.15 2.98
C VAL A 390 13.55 -5.99 1.75
N ARG A 391 13.58 -5.39 0.56
CA ARG A 391 13.81 -6.11 -0.70
C ARG A 391 15.18 -6.78 -0.74
N ASN A 392 16.21 -6.07 -0.27
CA ASN A 392 17.59 -6.58 -0.31
C ASN A 392 17.93 -7.51 0.85
N ALA A 393 17.21 -7.40 1.98
CA ALA A 393 17.37 -8.32 3.09
C ALA A 393 16.64 -9.65 2.88
N TRP A 394 15.47 -9.62 2.23
CA TRP A 394 14.64 -10.80 2.10
C TRP A 394 13.91 -10.91 0.74
N THR A 395 13.00 -9.99 0.40
CA THR A 395 12.04 -10.19 -0.70
C THR A 395 12.71 -10.61 -2.00
N TYR A 396 13.64 -9.82 -2.54
CA TYR A 396 14.26 -10.11 -3.84
C TYR A 396 15.28 -11.25 -3.77
N ARG A 397 15.75 -11.63 -2.57
CA ARG A 397 16.58 -12.83 -2.41
C ARG A 397 15.78 -14.10 -2.66
N VAL A 398 14.49 -14.10 -2.29
CA VAL A 398 13.63 -15.27 -2.44
C VAL A 398 12.74 -15.19 -3.67
N THR A 399 12.27 -14.02 -4.11
CA THR A 399 11.33 -13.86 -5.24
C THR A 399 11.96 -13.38 -6.55
N TYR A 400 13.22 -12.91 -6.54
CA TYR A 400 13.89 -12.34 -7.73
C TYR A 400 13.18 -11.15 -8.39
N GLY A 401 12.44 -10.35 -7.62
CA GLY A 401 11.81 -9.13 -8.12
C GLY A 401 10.48 -8.83 -7.41
N ASP A 402 9.73 -7.89 -7.98
CA ASP A 402 8.49 -7.36 -7.43
C ASP A 402 7.28 -8.28 -7.69
N LYS A 403 7.34 -9.17 -8.69
CA LYS A 403 6.22 -9.99 -9.18
C LYS A 403 5.36 -10.60 -8.07
N GLU A 404 5.99 -11.35 -7.18
CA GLU A 404 5.29 -12.07 -6.12
C GLU A 404 4.79 -11.14 -5.00
N THR A 405 5.31 -9.91 -4.90
CA THR A 405 4.94 -8.97 -3.84
C THR A 405 3.50 -8.49 -3.98
N TRP A 406 2.98 -8.41 -5.21
CA TRP A 406 1.63 -7.90 -5.52
C TRP A 406 0.54 -8.75 -4.88
N TRP A 407 0.49 -10.04 -5.20
CA TRP A 407 -0.50 -10.93 -4.61
C TRP A 407 -0.21 -11.17 -3.13
N LEU A 408 1.05 -11.29 -2.72
CA LEU A 408 1.42 -11.55 -1.33
C LEU A 408 0.99 -10.40 -0.40
N GLY A 409 1.17 -9.15 -0.83
CA GLY A 409 0.77 -7.99 -0.02
C GLY A 409 -0.75 -7.86 0.09
N LEU A 410 -1.49 -8.11 -1.00
CA LEU A 410 -2.95 -8.13 -0.97
C LEU A 410 -3.48 -9.26 -0.08
N GLU A 411 -2.86 -10.44 -0.15
CA GLU A 411 -3.25 -11.60 0.63
C GLU A 411 -2.92 -11.43 2.13
N ALA A 412 -1.72 -10.98 2.47
CA ALA A 412 -1.29 -10.75 3.85
C ALA A 412 -2.15 -9.69 4.57
N THR A 413 -2.67 -8.73 3.81
CA THR A 413 -3.57 -7.68 4.33
C THR A 413 -5.05 -8.08 4.26
N GLY A 414 -5.35 -9.33 3.90
CA GLY A 414 -6.71 -9.87 3.83
C GLY A 414 -7.60 -9.11 2.84
N SER A 415 -7.03 -8.63 1.74
CA SER A 415 -7.75 -7.91 0.70
C SER A 415 -8.70 -8.84 -0.04
N ARG A 416 -9.90 -8.35 -0.39
CA ARG A 416 -10.86 -9.14 -1.20
C ARG A 416 -10.39 -9.29 -2.65
N ALA A 417 -9.35 -8.52 -3.02
CA ALA A 417 -8.60 -8.51 -4.26
C ALA A 417 -8.12 -9.88 -4.73
N CYS A 418 -7.77 -10.77 -3.80
CA CYS A 418 -7.40 -12.14 -4.12
C CYS A 418 -8.66 -12.94 -4.41
N ARG A 419 -9.34 -12.72 -5.56
CA ARG A 419 -10.16 -13.74 -6.25
C ARG A 419 -9.88 -13.70 -7.76
N ARG A 420 -9.80 -14.83 -8.46
CA ARG A 420 -9.26 -14.96 -9.85
C ARG A 420 -10.13 -14.47 -11.01
N THR A 421 -9.49 -14.25 -12.17
CA THR A 421 -9.99 -14.60 -13.51
C THR A 421 -9.28 -15.85 -13.96
#